data_AF-A0A1F3Y9H3-F1
#
_entry.id   AF-A0A1F3Y9H3-F1
#
_cell.length_a   1.000
_cell.length_b   1.000
_cell.length_c   1.000
_cell.angle_alpha   90.00
_cell.angle_beta   90.00
_cell.angle_gamma   90.00
#
_symmetry.space_group_name_H-M   'P 1'
#
loop_
_entity.id
_entity.type
_entity.pdbx_description
1 polymer ?
#
loop_
_entity_poly.entity_id
_entity_poly.type
_entity_poly.pdbx_seq_one_letter_code
_entity_poly.pdbx_strand_id
1 'polypeptide(L)'
;MGTFAHSILLLLSLSASAYAGIVELHLSICEPSKARAVAKLGLPDRRGETRDVSYFDTRNLELYSNGLVLRLRVTKKKTQFTVKIQGLTQDWVSDAFLALPGFKCERDRYGGRISESCSLNSSPSAEDVAAALNEARVERLFSREQIEFVQQYYRVPLDLSSVKVLGPVPSQYWKFDANHFDDVLTLEHWTVGPDFEIVELSTRADAQDADRVYDELRAYALEKDLRICQEQSSKTRSTLEYLAERSGQ
;
A
#
# COMPACT_ATOMS: atom_id res chain seq x y z
N MET A 1 -3.28 -38.98 58.45
CA MET A 1 -3.54 -37.56 58.11
C MET A 1 -2.27 -37.05 57.46
N GLY A 2 -2.07 -36.92 56.15
CA GLY A 2 -2.99 -36.84 55.02
C GLY A 2 -2.82 -35.47 54.35
N THR A 3 -1.74 -35.24 53.60
CA THR A 3 -1.56 -34.03 52.77
C THR A 3 -0.96 -34.43 51.42
N PHE A 4 -1.83 -34.55 50.41
CA PHE A 4 -1.47 -34.68 49.01
C PHE A 4 -1.17 -33.28 48.44
N ALA A 5 0.06 -33.05 47.99
CA ALA A 5 0.39 -31.89 47.17
C ALA A 5 0.02 -32.20 45.71
N HIS A 6 -1.07 -31.60 45.21
CA HIS A 6 -1.40 -31.63 43.79
C HIS A 6 -0.61 -30.51 43.08
N SER A 7 0.42 -30.89 42.33
CA SER A 7 1.04 -30.00 41.34
C SER A 7 0.15 -29.96 40.10
N ILE A 8 -0.53 -28.83 39.90
CA ILE A 8 -1.25 -28.53 38.66
C ILE A 8 -0.25 -27.97 37.65
N LEU A 9 0.10 -28.77 36.64
CA LEU A 9 0.86 -28.30 35.48
C LEU A 9 -0.13 -27.69 34.48
N LEU A 10 -0.21 -26.36 34.43
CA LEU A 10 -1.00 -25.64 33.44
C LEU A 10 -0.26 -25.66 32.10
N LEU A 11 -0.66 -26.55 31.20
CA LEU A 11 -0.26 -26.50 29.79
C LEU A 11 -1.06 -25.38 29.11
N LEU A 12 -0.45 -24.21 28.98
CA LEU A 12 -0.93 -23.15 28.10
C LEU A 12 -0.71 -23.60 26.65
N SER A 13 -1.73 -24.17 26.03
CA SER A 13 -1.76 -24.33 24.58
C SER A 13 -1.95 -22.95 23.95
N LEU A 14 -0.87 -22.33 23.44
CA LEU A 14 -1.00 -21.27 22.44
C LEU A 14 -1.53 -21.93 21.17
N SER A 15 -2.86 -21.93 21.00
CA SER A 15 -3.46 -22.12 19.69
C SER A 15 -3.18 -20.85 18.89
N ALA A 16 -2.09 -20.87 18.11
CA ALA A 16 -1.88 -19.92 17.03
C ALA A 16 -3.04 -20.12 16.04
N SER A 17 -4.02 -19.23 16.07
CA SER A 17 -5.06 -19.21 15.05
C SER A 17 -4.36 -18.91 13.72
N ALA A 18 -4.31 -19.89 12.82
CA ALA A 18 -3.88 -19.65 11.45
C ALA A 18 -4.84 -18.61 10.85
N TYR A 19 -4.32 -17.41 10.57
CA TYR A 19 -5.10 -16.36 9.95
C TYR A 19 -5.34 -16.76 8.49
N ALA A 20 -6.60 -16.80 8.04
CA ALA A 20 -6.92 -17.02 6.63
C ALA A 20 -6.69 -15.73 5.82
N GLY A 21 -6.23 -15.85 4.57
CA GLY A 21 -6.14 -14.75 3.62
C GLY A 21 -4.71 -14.45 3.14
N ILE A 22 -4.60 -13.56 2.15
CA ILE A 22 -3.35 -13.16 1.52
C ILE A 22 -2.71 -11.97 2.27
N VAL A 23 -1.38 -11.90 2.27
CA VAL A 23 -0.57 -10.76 2.74
C VAL A 23 0.30 -10.30 1.57
N GLU A 24 0.32 -9.00 1.27
CA GLU A 24 1.30 -8.41 0.36
C GLU A 24 2.56 -8.08 1.16
N LEU A 25 3.70 -8.57 0.68
CA LEU A 25 5.00 -8.52 1.34
C LEU A 25 5.85 -7.48 0.64
N HIS A 26 6.26 -6.43 1.34
CA HIS A 26 7.00 -5.31 0.75
C HIS A 26 8.41 -5.20 1.32
N LEU A 27 9.38 -5.07 0.42
CA LEU A 27 10.79 -4.90 0.73
C LEU A 27 11.32 -3.63 0.06
N SER A 28 11.66 -2.62 0.85
CA SER A 28 12.26 -1.38 0.37
C SER A 28 13.71 -1.61 -0.05
N ILE A 29 14.04 -1.16 -1.26
CA ILE A 29 15.36 -1.31 -1.89
C ILE A 29 16.03 0.06 -1.98
N CYS A 30 17.25 0.15 -1.43
CA CYS A 30 18.06 1.36 -1.32
C CYS A 30 19.26 1.31 -2.27
N GLU A 31 19.02 0.88 -3.51
CA GLU A 31 20.02 0.99 -4.57
C GLU A 31 20.27 2.45 -4.94
N PRO A 32 21.51 2.85 -5.31
CA PRO A 32 21.81 4.22 -5.74
C PRO A 32 21.02 4.71 -6.96
N SER A 33 20.47 3.78 -7.75
CA SER A 33 19.56 4.13 -8.84
C SER A 33 18.65 2.96 -9.21
N LYS A 34 17.48 3.29 -9.78
CA LYS A 34 16.57 2.33 -10.40
C LYS A 34 17.27 1.40 -11.39
N ALA A 35 18.13 1.95 -12.25
CA ALA A 35 18.83 1.18 -13.28
C ALA A 35 19.67 0.05 -12.68
N ARG A 36 20.28 0.25 -11.50
CA ARG A 36 21.01 -0.81 -10.79
C ARG A 36 20.08 -1.90 -10.28
N ALA A 37 18.95 -1.53 -9.66
CA ALA A 37 17.97 -2.51 -9.19
C ALA A 37 17.40 -3.37 -10.33
N VAL A 38 17.00 -2.72 -11.42
CA VAL A 38 16.51 -3.38 -12.65
C VAL A 38 17.57 -4.31 -13.24
N ALA A 39 18.82 -3.84 -13.38
CA ALA A 39 19.90 -4.64 -13.94
C ALA A 39 20.24 -5.87 -13.08
N LYS A 40 20.31 -5.71 -11.75
CA LYS A 40 20.57 -6.81 -10.80
C LYS A 40 19.49 -7.89 -10.83
N LEU A 41 18.25 -7.50 -11.10
CA LEU A 41 17.13 -8.42 -11.28
C LEU A 41 17.03 -8.99 -12.70
N GLY A 42 17.92 -8.62 -13.62
CA GLY A 42 17.90 -9.07 -15.01
C GLY A 42 16.67 -8.57 -15.79
N LEU A 43 16.03 -7.49 -15.33
CA LEU A 43 14.79 -6.99 -15.91
C LEU A 43 15.06 -6.07 -17.11
N PRO A 44 14.17 -6.08 -18.11
CA PRO A 44 14.27 -5.15 -19.23
C PRO A 44 13.88 -3.73 -18.80
N ASP A 45 14.85 -2.83 -18.76
CA ASP A 45 14.68 -1.42 -18.33
C ASP A 45 13.58 -0.67 -19.12
N ARG A 46 13.42 -0.97 -20.42
CA ARG A 46 12.44 -0.29 -21.31
C ARG A 46 11.01 -0.86 -21.31
N ARG A 47 10.69 -1.83 -20.43
CA ARG A 47 9.35 -2.47 -20.39
C ARG A 47 8.56 -2.22 -19.11
N GLY A 48 9.03 -1.35 -18.22
CA GLY A 48 8.25 -0.97 -17.05
C GLY A 48 6.94 -0.31 -17.45
N GLU A 49 5.82 -0.81 -16.94
CA GLU A 49 4.52 -0.20 -17.16
C GLU A 49 4.46 1.13 -16.39
N THR A 50 4.18 2.22 -17.12
CA THR A 50 4.20 3.58 -16.58
C THR A 50 2.84 3.98 -16.02
N ARG A 51 2.86 4.69 -14.90
CA ARG A 51 1.67 5.22 -14.26
C ARG A 51 2.02 6.47 -13.45
N ASP A 52 1.12 7.45 -13.49
CA ASP A 52 1.20 8.64 -12.65
C ASP A 52 0.28 8.47 -11.44
N VAL A 53 0.79 8.85 -10.27
CA VAL A 53 0.06 8.76 -9.02
C VAL A 53 -0.04 10.14 -8.39
N SER A 54 -1.24 10.61 -8.15
CA SER A 54 -1.49 11.81 -7.35
C SER A 54 -2.22 11.43 -6.07
N TYR A 55 -1.81 12.01 -4.96
CA TYR A 55 -2.55 11.94 -3.70
C TYR A 55 -3.35 13.22 -3.48
N PHE A 56 -4.35 13.15 -2.61
CA PHE A 56 -5.11 14.30 -2.19
C PHE A 56 -5.15 14.33 -0.68
N ASP A 57 -4.58 15.39 -0.10
CA ASP A 57 -4.53 15.59 1.35
C ASP A 57 -4.39 17.08 1.66
N THR A 58 -4.50 17.45 2.93
CA THR A 58 -4.16 18.79 3.39
C THR A 58 -2.63 18.94 3.51
N ARG A 59 -2.15 20.18 3.64
CA ARG A 59 -0.72 20.46 3.82
C ARG A 59 -0.13 19.79 5.06
N ASN A 60 -0.96 19.54 6.08
CA ASN A 60 -0.56 18.90 7.34
C ASN A 60 -0.86 17.40 7.35
N LEU A 61 -1.23 16.82 6.21
CA LEU A 61 -1.58 15.40 6.06
C LEU A 61 -2.73 14.98 7.01
N GLU A 62 -3.75 15.83 7.14
CA GLU A 62 -4.88 15.57 8.06
C GLU A 62 -5.69 14.33 7.65
N LEU A 63 -5.88 14.07 6.36
CA LEU A 63 -6.60 12.86 5.93
C LEU A 63 -5.76 11.62 6.25
N TYR A 64 -4.48 11.63 5.86
CA TYR A 64 -3.58 10.51 6.09
C TYR A 64 -3.38 10.20 7.58
N SER A 65 -3.19 11.23 8.41
CA SER A 65 -3.04 11.07 9.87
C SER A 65 -4.29 10.52 10.55
N ASN A 66 -5.47 10.74 9.98
CA ASN A 66 -6.73 10.14 10.41
C ASN A 66 -7.06 8.82 9.69
N GLY A 67 -6.11 8.27 8.91
CA GLY A 67 -6.23 6.96 8.28
C GLY A 67 -6.93 6.95 6.92
N LEU A 68 -7.27 8.10 6.34
CA LEU A 68 -7.86 8.19 5.00
C LEU A 68 -6.79 8.49 3.95
N VAL A 69 -6.77 7.70 2.88
CA VAL A 69 -5.91 7.92 1.71
C VAL A 69 -6.77 8.07 0.48
N LEU A 70 -6.64 9.23 -0.17
CA LEU A 70 -7.23 9.51 -1.48
C LEU A 70 -6.13 9.47 -2.53
N ARG A 71 -6.29 8.63 -3.55
CA ARG A 71 -5.25 8.43 -4.57
C ARG A 71 -5.85 8.30 -5.96
N LEU A 72 -5.41 9.15 -6.87
CA LEU A 72 -5.65 9.00 -8.31
C LEU A 72 -4.46 8.29 -8.94
N ARG A 73 -4.73 7.24 -9.71
CA ARG A 73 -3.75 6.55 -10.55
C ARG A 73 -4.17 6.67 -12.01
N VAL A 74 -3.30 7.24 -12.82
CA VAL A 74 -3.49 7.37 -14.27
C VAL A 74 -2.50 6.46 -14.98
N THR A 75 -3.00 5.64 -15.90
CA THR A 75 -2.20 4.79 -16.78
C THR A 75 -2.60 5.08 -18.23
N LYS A 76 -1.87 4.53 -19.19
CA LYS A 76 -2.26 4.64 -20.62
C LYS A 76 -3.64 4.04 -20.92
N LYS A 77 -4.13 3.10 -20.11
CA LYS A 77 -5.35 2.31 -20.38
C LYS A 77 -6.53 2.67 -19.48
N LYS A 78 -6.25 3.19 -18.29
CA LYS A 78 -7.23 3.32 -17.22
C LYS A 78 -6.84 4.44 -16.26
N THR A 79 -7.85 5.16 -15.81
CA THR A 79 -7.79 6.04 -14.65
C THR A 79 -8.58 5.40 -13.50
N GLN A 80 -8.01 5.42 -12.30
CA GLN A 80 -8.61 4.85 -11.11
C GLN A 80 -8.47 5.82 -9.94
N PHE A 81 -9.58 6.13 -9.28
CA PHE A 81 -9.56 6.84 -8.01
C PHE A 81 -9.81 5.86 -6.88
N THR A 82 -8.92 5.86 -5.88
CA THR A 82 -8.95 4.97 -4.72
C THR A 82 -9.25 5.79 -3.48
N VAL A 83 -10.25 5.34 -2.72
CA VAL A 83 -10.48 5.73 -1.33
C VAL A 83 -10.03 4.56 -0.47
N LYS A 84 -9.04 4.74 0.41
CA LYS A 84 -8.53 3.70 1.32
C LYS A 84 -8.64 4.17 2.77
N ILE A 85 -9.14 3.31 3.65
CA ILE A 85 -9.23 3.52 5.10
C ILE A 85 -8.26 2.54 5.78
N GLN A 86 -7.28 3.09 6.48
CA GLN A 86 -6.28 2.36 7.25
C GLN A 86 -6.86 1.89 8.59
N GLY A 87 -6.44 0.71 9.02
CA GLY A 87 -6.92 0.08 10.26
C GLY A 87 -8.32 -0.54 10.15
N LEU A 88 -8.93 -0.54 8.97
CA LEU A 88 -10.18 -1.26 8.70
C LEU A 88 -9.87 -2.68 8.22
N THR A 89 -10.51 -3.66 8.86
CA THR A 89 -10.37 -5.08 8.53
C THR A 89 -11.64 -5.60 7.87
N GLN A 90 -11.53 -6.71 7.12
CA GLN A 90 -12.67 -7.30 6.41
C GLN A 90 -13.83 -7.65 7.34
N ASP A 91 -13.54 -8.13 8.55
CA ASP A 91 -14.55 -8.55 9.53
C ASP A 91 -15.42 -7.40 10.06
N TRP A 92 -14.98 -6.15 9.86
CA TRP A 92 -15.73 -4.96 10.28
C TRP A 92 -16.53 -4.34 9.13
N VAL A 93 -16.41 -4.88 7.93
CA VAL A 93 -17.05 -4.35 6.73
C VAL A 93 -18.31 -5.16 6.43
N SER A 94 -19.43 -4.47 6.22
CA SER A 94 -20.69 -5.10 5.83
C SER A 94 -20.59 -5.82 4.48
N ASP A 95 -21.29 -6.94 4.34
CA ASP A 95 -21.37 -7.74 3.10
C ASP A 95 -21.69 -6.92 1.84
N ALA A 96 -22.49 -5.85 1.98
CA ALA A 96 -22.81 -4.95 0.88
C ALA A 96 -21.54 -4.34 0.23
N PHE A 97 -20.58 -3.88 1.03
CA PHE A 97 -19.30 -3.36 0.52
C PHE A 97 -18.39 -4.47 0.02
N LEU A 98 -18.36 -5.62 0.71
CA LEU A 98 -17.57 -6.78 0.26
C LEU A 98 -17.98 -7.26 -1.13
N ALA A 99 -19.25 -7.11 -1.49
CA ALA A 99 -19.79 -7.45 -2.80
C ALA A 99 -19.57 -6.37 -3.88
N LEU A 100 -19.12 -5.17 -3.53
CA LEU A 100 -18.94 -4.09 -4.51
C LEU A 100 -17.74 -4.34 -5.43
N PRO A 101 -17.90 -4.17 -6.76
CA PRO A 101 -16.77 -4.19 -7.68
C PRO A 101 -15.73 -3.14 -7.30
N GLY A 102 -14.47 -3.57 -7.20
CA GLY A 102 -13.35 -2.69 -6.87
C GLY A 102 -13.14 -2.42 -5.38
N PHE A 103 -13.98 -3.00 -4.51
CA PHE A 103 -13.71 -3.10 -3.08
C PHE A 103 -12.66 -4.18 -2.80
N LYS A 104 -11.77 -3.94 -1.84
CA LYS A 104 -10.85 -4.95 -1.30
C LYS A 104 -10.35 -4.55 0.08
N CYS A 105 -10.06 -5.54 0.92
CA CYS A 105 -9.23 -5.37 2.11
C CYS A 105 -7.87 -6.03 1.87
N GLU A 106 -6.81 -5.40 2.36
CA GLU A 106 -5.42 -5.79 2.16
C GLU A 106 -4.70 -5.81 3.49
N ARG A 107 -3.74 -6.72 3.60
CA ARG A 107 -2.76 -6.74 4.67
C ARG A 107 -1.40 -6.59 4.04
N ASP A 108 -0.72 -5.51 4.38
CA ASP A 108 0.57 -5.16 3.85
C ASP A 108 1.63 -5.36 4.94
N ARG A 109 2.69 -6.10 4.64
CA ARG A 109 3.82 -6.30 5.55
C ARG A 109 5.02 -5.47 5.10
N TYR A 110 5.55 -4.68 6.03
CA TYR A 110 6.80 -3.94 5.89
C TYR A 110 7.72 -4.29 7.06
N GLY A 111 8.81 -5.02 6.79
CA GLY A 111 9.68 -5.55 7.83
C GLY A 111 8.91 -6.44 8.82
N GLY A 112 9.00 -6.12 10.11
CA GLY A 112 8.26 -6.81 11.18
C GLY A 112 6.85 -6.27 11.46
N ARG A 113 6.33 -5.35 10.64
CA ARG A 113 5.01 -4.72 10.85
C ARG A 113 4.03 -5.18 9.79
N ILE A 114 2.79 -5.44 10.21
CA ILE A 114 1.65 -5.68 9.34
C ILE A 114 0.66 -4.52 9.53
N SER A 115 0.17 -3.97 8.43
CA SER A 115 -0.91 -2.97 8.41
C SER A 115 -2.09 -3.50 7.62
N GLU A 116 -3.30 -3.23 8.11
CA GLU A 116 -4.54 -3.61 7.43
C GLU A 116 -5.24 -2.36 6.90
N SER A 117 -5.88 -2.49 5.75
CA SER A 117 -6.70 -1.43 5.18
C SER A 117 -7.76 -1.99 4.27
N CYS A 118 -8.86 -1.27 4.11
CA CYS A 118 -9.83 -1.54 3.04
C CYS A 118 -9.91 -0.36 2.10
N SER A 119 -10.15 -0.63 0.82
CA SER A 119 -10.20 0.37 -0.23
C SER A 119 -11.32 0.10 -1.21
N LEU A 120 -11.90 1.18 -1.73
CA LEU A 120 -12.88 1.15 -2.80
C LEU A 120 -12.35 1.97 -3.98
N ASN A 121 -12.31 1.33 -5.14
CA ASN A 121 -11.85 1.93 -6.38
C ASN A 121 -13.03 2.33 -7.27
N SER A 122 -12.95 3.50 -7.89
CA SER A 122 -13.84 3.97 -8.94
C SER A 122 -13.04 4.36 -10.19
N SER A 123 -13.75 4.64 -11.29
CA SER A 123 -13.16 5.13 -12.54
C SER A 123 -13.80 6.49 -12.88
N PRO A 124 -13.25 7.61 -12.39
CA PRO A 124 -13.82 8.94 -12.62
C PRO A 124 -13.70 9.34 -14.10
N SER A 125 -14.53 10.30 -14.52
CA SER A 125 -14.48 10.84 -15.89
C SER A 125 -13.21 11.68 -16.11
N ALA A 126 -12.83 11.89 -17.37
CA ALA A 126 -11.70 12.76 -17.70
C ALA A 126 -11.95 14.22 -17.27
N GLU A 127 -13.21 14.68 -17.30
CA GLU A 127 -13.60 16.01 -16.83
C GLU A 127 -13.40 16.14 -15.31
N ASP A 128 -13.86 15.16 -14.53
CA ASP A 128 -13.70 15.18 -13.07
C ASP A 128 -12.22 15.10 -12.66
N VAL A 129 -11.43 14.31 -13.40
CA VAL A 129 -9.98 14.26 -13.23
C VAL A 129 -9.34 15.62 -13.51
N ALA A 130 -9.71 16.28 -14.60
CA ALA A 130 -9.18 17.61 -14.93
C ALA A 130 -9.57 18.63 -13.85
N ALA A 131 -10.82 18.63 -13.39
CA ALA A 131 -11.28 19.51 -12.34
C ALA A 131 -10.55 19.26 -11.01
N ALA A 132 -10.32 17.99 -10.64
CA ALA A 132 -9.59 17.66 -9.42
C ALA A 132 -8.12 18.08 -9.49
N LEU A 133 -7.46 17.89 -10.63
CA LEU A 133 -6.03 18.19 -10.80
C LEU A 133 -5.74 19.68 -11.00
N ASN A 134 -6.59 20.40 -11.73
CA ASN A 134 -6.33 21.79 -12.13
C ASN A 134 -7.07 22.82 -11.27
N GLU A 135 -8.20 22.44 -10.68
CA GLU A 135 -9.07 23.35 -9.92
C GLU A 135 -9.22 22.93 -8.45
N ALA A 136 -8.46 21.92 -8.01
CA ALA A 136 -8.51 21.34 -6.66
C ALA A 136 -9.91 20.84 -6.23
N ARG A 137 -10.73 20.39 -7.20
CA ARG A 137 -12.10 19.89 -6.99
C ARG A 137 -12.13 18.38 -6.73
N VAL A 138 -11.45 17.93 -5.66
CA VAL A 138 -11.31 16.49 -5.33
C VAL A 138 -12.65 15.80 -5.09
N GLU A 139 -13.67 16.53 -4.62
CA GLU A 139 -15.00 16.00 -4.36
C GLU A 139 -15.65 15.42 -5.63
N ARG A 140 -15.24 15.88 -6.81
CA ARG A 140 -15.73 15.37 -8.11
C ARG A 140 -15.23 13.97 -8.44
N LEU A 141 -14.16 13.49 -7.79
CA LEU A 141 -13.61 12.15 -8.04
C LEU A 141 -14.39 11.05 -7.33
N PHE A 142 -15.16 11.39 -6.29
CA PHE A 142 -15.87 10.40 -5.49
C PHE A 142 -17.06 9.83 -6.26
N SER A 143 -17.17 8.50 -6.28
CA SER A 143 -18.45 7.86 -6.57
C SER A 143 -19.40 7.94 -5.37
N ARG A 144 -20.69 7.70 -5.59
CA ARG A 144 -21.67 7.63 -4.50
C ARG A 144 -21.29 6.58 -3.47
N GLU A 145 -20.88 5.39 -3.92
CA GLU A 145 -20.47 4.28 -3.07
C GLU A 145 -19.21 4.61 -2.26
N GLN A 146 -18.30 5.42 -2.80
CA GLN A 146 -17.14 5.93 -2.06
C GLN A 146 -17.53 6.95 -0.99
N ILE A 147 -18.53 7.80 -1.24
CA ILE A 147 -19.07 8.71 -0.22
C ILE A 147 -19.69 7.90 0.93
N GLU A 148 -20.51 6.90 0.61
CA GLU A 148 -21.12 6.00 1.59
C GLU A 148 -20.06 5.23 2.38
N PHE A 149 -19.01 4.74 1.71
CA PHE A 149 -17.89 4.06 2.35
C PHE A 149 -17.17 4.95 3.36
N VAL A 150 -16.88 6.21 3.00
CA VAL A 150 -16.26 7.17 3.94
C VAL A 150 -17.21 7.49 5.09
N GLN A 151 -18.49 7.79 4.81
CA GLN A 151 -19.47 8.12 5.86
C GLN A 151 -19.63 6.99 6.88
N GLN A 152 -19.54 5.73 6.45
CA GLN A 152 -19.73 4.59 7.34
C GLN A 152 -18.50 4.26 8.19
N TYR A 153 -17.29 4.41 7.65
CA TYR A 153 -16.08 3.89 8.29
C TYR A 153 -15.01 4.93 8.64
N TYR A 154 -15.06 6.13 8.08
CA TYR A 154 -14.14 7.21 8.46
C TYR A 154 -14.68 7.92 9.70
N ARG A 155 -13.89 7.90 10.77
CA ARG A 155 -14.36 8.24 12.13
C ARG A 155 -14.32 9.72 12.49
N VAL A 156 -13.91 10.57 11.55
CA VAL A 156 -13.86 12.02 11.71
C VAL A 156 -14.63 12.70 10.58
N PRO A 157 -15.19 13.90 10.81
CA PRO A 157 -15.84 14.66 9.75
C PRO A 157 -14.90 14.84 8.55
N LEU A 158 -15.40 14.53 7.35
CA LEU A 158 -14.66 14.76 6.12
C LEU A 158 -14.75 16.25 5.75
N ASP A 159 -13.62 16.95 5.79
CA ASP A 159 -13.46 18.28 5.20
C ASP A 159 -12.53 18.20 3.99
N LEU A 160 -13.06 18.60 2.82
CA LEU A 160 -12.30 18.63 1.57
C LEU A 160 -11.88 20.06 1.17
N SER A 161 -12.29 21.09 1.92
CA SER A 161 -12.09 22.50 1.53
C SER A 161 -10.62 22.93 1.48
N SER A 162 -9.76 22.30 2.27
CA SER A 162 -8.32 22.58 2.36
C SER A 162 -7.45 21.51 1.66
N VAL A 163 -8.10 20.52 1.03
CA VAL A 163 -7.42 19.41 0.35
C VAL A 163 -6.77 19.90 -0.93
N LYS A 164 -5.53 19.48 -1.14
CA LYS A 164 -4.71 19.80 -2.30
C LYS A 164 -4.28 18.54 -3.02
N VAL A 165 -3.88 18.71 -4.27
CA VAL A 165 -3.21 17.68 -5.05
C VAL A 165 -1.75 17.60 -4.61
N LEU A 166 -1.29 16.41 -4.28
CA LEU A 166 0.11 16.08 -3.99
C LEU A 166 0.62 15.14 -5.08
N GLY A 167 1.47 15.66 -5.97
CA GLY A 167 1.99 14.95 -7.15
C GLY A 167 1.85 15.78 -8.42
N PRO A 168 1.83 15.15 -9.61
CA PRO A 168 1.89 13.71 -9.84
C PRO A 168 3.27 13.12 -9.50
N VAL A 169 3.26 11.84 -9.11
CA VAL A 169 4.44 11.02 -8.90
C VAL A 169 4.53 10.01 -10.04
N PRO A 170 5.45 10.22 -11.01
CA PRO A 170 5.73 9.24 -12.03
C PRO A 170 6.21 7.94 -11.39
N SER A 171 5.68 6.81 -11.84
CA SER A 171 6.11 5.50 -11.38
C SER A 171 6.14 4.46 -12.50
N GLN A 172 6.98 3.46 -12.31
CA GLN A 172 7.14 2.31 -13.18
C GLN A 172 7.03 1.03 -12.37
N TYR A 173 6.48 -0.03 -12.96
CA TYR A 173 6.53 -1.35 -12.36
C TYR A 173 6.85 -2.45 -13.37
N TRP A 174 7.45 -3.52 -12.85
CA TRP A 174 7.76 -4.74 -13.57
C TRP A 174 7.20 -5.92 -12.79
N LYS A 175 6.41 -6.75 -13.46
CA LYS A 175 6.02 -8.06 -12.94
C LYS A 175 6.88 -9.13 -13.59
N PHE A 176 7.37 -10.06 -12.79
CA PHE A 176 8.22 -11.14 -13.27
C PHE A 176 8.13 -12.36 -12.36
N ASP A 177 8.27 -13.54 -12.96
CA ASP A 177 8.35 -14.79 -12.23
C ASP A 177 9.77 -14.99 -11.71
N ALA A 178 9.89 -15.37 -10.45
CA ALA A 178 11.11 -15.92 -9.88
C ALA A 178 10.74 -17.30 -9.34
N ASN A 179 11.31 -18.36 -9.94
CA ASN A 179 10.93 -19.78 -9.74
C ASN A 179 10.82 -20.28 -8.29
N HIS A 180 11.22 -19.47 -7.31
CA HIS A 180 11.19 -19.75 -5.88
C HIS A 180 9.92 -19.24 -5.16
N PHE A 181 9.04 -18.51 -5.86
CA PHE A 181 7.83 -17.93 -5.27
C PHE A 181 6.58 -18.47 -5.96
N ASP A 182 5.53 -18.72 -5.17
CA ASP A 182 4.24 -19.19 -5.67
C ASP A 182 3.44 -18.07 -6.39
N ASP A 183 3.73 -16.80 -6.10
CA ASP A 183 3.17 -15.63 -6.78
C ASP A 183 4.28 -14.83 -7.47
N VAL A 184 3.88 -13.97 -8.41
CA VAL A 184 4.79 -13.10 -9.16
C VAL A 184 5.48 -12.10 -8.24
N LEU A 185 6.70 -11.71 -8.60
CA LEU A 185 7.38 -10.58 -7.99
C LEU A 185 7.02 -9.30 -8.74
N THR A 186 6.89 -8.21 -8.00
CA THR A 186 6.73 -6.86 -8.55
C THR A 186 7.86 -5.98 -8.08
N LEU A 187 8.64 -5.44 -9.02
CA LEU A 187 9.51 -4.29 -8.74
C LEU A 187 8.73 -3.02 -9.07
N GLU A 188 8.66 -2.08 -8.15
CA GLU A 188 8.15 -0.74 -8.39
C GLU A 188 9.24 0.31 -8.19
N HIS A 189 9.18 1.36 -9.00
CA HIS A 189 9.98 2.56 -8.86
C HIS A 189 9.08 3.79 -8.92
N TRP A 190 9.30 4.75 -8.02
CA TRP A 190 8.56 6.00 -7.93
C TRP A 190 9.56 7.15 -7.89
N THR A 191 9.44 8.09 -8.83
CA THR A 191 10.20 9.36 -8.81
C THR A 191 9.37 10.38 -8.06
N VAL A 192 9.58 10.48 -6.75
CA VAL A 192 8.76 11.34 -5.86
C VAL A 192 9.19 12.80 -5.96
N GLY A 193 10.49 13.04 -6.12
CA GLY A 193 11.06 14.38 -6.32
C GLY A 193 12.48 14.33 -6.89
N PRO A 194 13.13 15.48 -7.09
CA PRO A 194 14.46 15.56 -7.72
C PRO A 194 15.54 14.78 -6.96
N ASP A 195 15.43 14.69 -5.64
CA ASP A 195 16.38 14.04 -4.73
C ASP A 195 15.76 12.84 -3.99
N PHE A 196 14.55 12.42 -4.37
CA PHE A 196 13.84 11.35 -3.65
C PHE A 196 13.13 10.38 -4.59
N GLU A 197 13.58 9.13 -4.54
CA GLU A 197 13.00 8.01 -5.26
C GLU A 197 12.70 6.87 -4.29
N ILE A 198 11.68 6.07 -4.61
CA ILE A 198 11.34 4.86 -3.87
C ILE A 198 11.48 3.68 -4.83
N VAL A 199 12.22 2.65 -4.40
CA VAL A 199 12.24 1.34 -5.07
C VAL A 199 11.72 0.30 -4.09
N GLU A 200 10.74 -0.49 -4.52
CA GLU A 200 10.08 -1.49 -3.70
C GLU A 200 10.02 -2.80 -4.47
N LEU A 201 10.42 -3.90 -3.84
CA LEU A 201 10.17 -5.25 -4.33
C LEU A 201 9.04 -5.85 -3.50
N SER A 202 8.02 -6.41 -4.15
CA SER A 202 6.92 -7.07 -3.45
C SER A 202 6.49 -8.39 -4.07
N THR A 203 5.86 -9.22 -3.26
CA THR A 203 5.14 -10.44 -3.68
C THR A 203 3.98 -10.67 -2.72
N ARG A 204 3.20 -11.74 -2.91
CA ARG A 204 2.08 -12.09 -2.03
C ARG A 204 2.23 -13.51 -1.52
N ALA A 205 1.72 -13.76 -0.33
CA ALA A 205 1.71 -15.08 0.29
C ALA A 205 0.43 -15.29 1.10
N ASP A 206 0.07 -16.54 1.33
CA ASP A 206 -0.91 -16.87 2.37
C ASP A 206 -0.40 -16.42 3.75
N ALA A 207 -1.31 -16.01 4.64
CA ALA A 207 -0.94 -15.48 5.95
C ALA A 207 -0.07 -16.43 6.77
N GLN A 208 -0.36 -17.72 6.69
CA GLN A 208 0.38 -18.77 7.39
C GLN A 208 1.83 -18.88 6.92
N ASP A 209 2.12 -18.44 5.68
CA ASP A 209 3.43 -18.50 5.03
C ASP A 209 4.13 -17.14 4.98
N ALA A 210 3.46 -16.07 5.41
CA ALA A 210 3.92 -14.68 5.23
C ALA A 210 5.29 -14.39 5.87
N ASP A 211 5.64 -15.02 7.00
CA ASP A 211 6.98 -14.90 7.61
C ASP A 211 8.05 -15.57 6.76
N ARG A 212 7.81 -16.84 6.40
CA ARG A 212 8.73 -17.63 5.59
C ARG A 212 8.99 -16.96 4.23
N VAL A 213 7.92 -16.56 3.53
CA VAL A 213 8.05 -15.93 2.21
C VAL A 213 8.69 -14.55 2.28
N TYR A 214 8.51 -13.81 3.39
CA TYR A 214 9.22 -12.53 3.58
C TYR A 214 10.73 -12.74 3.73
N ASP A 215 11.13 -13.75 4.51
CA ASP A 215 12.54 -14.12 4.66
C ASP A 215 13.15 -14.62 3.35
N GLU A 216 12.38 -15.38 2.56
CA GLU A 216 12.76 -15.80 1.20
C GLU A 216 12.90 -14.60 0.25
N LEU A 217 11.98 -13.62 0.29
CA LEU A 217 12.06 -12.39 -0.48
C LEU A 217 13.33 -11.59 -0.13
N ARG A 218 13.65 -11.51 1.16
CA ARG A 218 14.87 -10.87 1.65
C ARG A 218 16.12 -11.62 1.20
N ALA A 219 16.15 -12.95 1.30
CA ALA A 219 17.25 -13.78 0.85
C ALA A 219 17.46 -13.66 -0.67
N TYR A 220 16.39 -13.68 -1.45
CA TYR A 220 16.42 -13.45 -2.89
C TYR A 220 17.02 -12.09 -3.25
N ALA A 221 16.59 -11.02 -2.58
CA ALA A 221 17.16 -9.70 -2.80
C ALA A 221 18.67 -9.66 -2.53
N LEU A 222 19.12 -10.29 -1.43
CA LEU A 222 20.55 -10.39 -1.10
C LEU A 222 21.34 -11.25 -2.12
N GLU A 223 20.76 -12.34 -2.61
CA GLU A 223 21.36 -13.18 -3.66
C GLU A 223 21.57 -12.39 -4.96
N LYS A 224 20.62 -11.50 -5.29
CA LYS A 224 20.74 -10.57 -6.43
C LYS A 224 21.61 -9.35 -6.14
N ASP A 225 22.35 -9.35 -5.02
CA ASP A 225 23.19 -8.25 -4.55
C ASP A 225 22.41 -6.94 -4.31
N LEU A 226 21.08 -6.98 -4.16
CA LEU A 226 20.31 -5.75 -3.93
C LEU A 226 20.58 -5.18 -2.53
N ARG A 227 20.81 -3.87 -2.46
CA ARG A 227 20.88 -3.15 -1.20
C ARG A 227 19.48 -2.96 -0.62
N ILE A 228 19.19 -3.65 0.48
CA ILE A 228 17.93 -3.49 1.22
C ILE A 228 18.02 -2.28 2.16
N CYS A 229 16.97 -1.48 2.24
CA CYS A 229 16.88 -0.36 3.18
C CYS A 229 16.85 -0.85 4.63
N GLN A 230 17.52 -0.14 5.55
CA GLN A 230 17.43 -0.45 6.98
C GLN A 230 16.03 -0.15 7.54
N GLU A 231 15.49 1.01 7.17
CA GLU A 231 14.11 1.37 7.47
C GLU A 231 13.20 0.78 6.39
N GLN A 232 12.14 0.10 6.84
CA GLN A 232 11.08 -0.42 6.00
C GLN A 232 9.83 0.41 6.29
N SER A 233 9.37 1.17 5.29
CA SER A 233 8.21 2.05 5.38
C SER A 233 7.32 1.88 4.16
N SER A 234 6.04 2.21 4.30
CA SER A 234 5.15 2.20 3.14
C SER A 234 5.48 3.35 2.20
N LYS A 235 5.47 3.07 0.90
CA LYS A 235 5.66 4.09 -0.14
C LYS A 235 4.66 5.24 -0.04
N THR A 236 3.43 4.98 0.40
CA THR A 236 2.42 6.02 0.60
C THR A 236 2.84 7.00 1.68
N ARG A 237 3.30 6.52 2.84
CA ARG A 237 3.77 7.38 3.93
C ARG A 237 4.91 8.27 3.47
N SER A 238 5.98 7.65 2.96
CA SER A 238 7.18 8.36 2.56
C SER A 238 6.93 9.35 1.41
N THR A 239 6.02 9.02 0.49
CA THR A 239 5.60 9.94 -0.58
C THR A 239 4.85 11.15 -0.03
N LEU A 240 3.85 10.92 0.83
CA LEU A 240 3.04 12.00 1.39
C LEU A 240 3.86 12.96 2.26
N GLU A 241 4.70 12.42 3.16
CA GLU A 241 5.60 13.22 4.02
C GLU A 241 6.50 14.12 3.16
N TYR A 242 7.17 13.54 2.15
CA TYR A 242 8.05 14.30 1.25
C TYR A 242 7.31 15.40 0.48
N LEU A 243 6.13 15.09 -0.09
CA LEU A 243 5.37 16.04 -0.91
C LEU A 243 4.76 17.15 -0.06
N ALA A 244 4.26 16.85 1.13
CA ALA A 244 3.65 17.83 2.03
C ALA A 244 4.66 18.88 2.48
N GLU A 245 5.87 18.48 2.88
CA GLU A 245 6.96 19.38 3.28
C GLU A 245 7.30 20.40 2.18
N ARG A 246 7.27 19.98 0.91
CA ARG A 246 7.69 20.78 -0.25
C ARG A 246 6.55 21.50 -0.96
N SER A 247 5.30 21.07 -0.79
CA SER A 247 4.10 21.79 -1.26
C SER A 247 3.89 23.15 -0.58
N GLY A 248 4.72 23.42 0.43
CA GLY A 248 4.67 24.59 1.28
C GLY A 248 5.73 25.66 1.03
N GLN A 249 6.63 25.43 0.07
CA GLN A 249 7.66 26.36 -0.38
C GLN A 249 7.21 27.15 -1.61
#